data_AF-A0A7H8V412-F1
#
_entry.id   AF-A0A7H8V412-F1
#
_cell.length_a   1.000
_cell.length_b   1.000
_cell.length_c   1.000
_cell.angle_alpha   90.00
_cell.angle_beta   90.00
_cell.angle_gamma   90.00
#
_symmetry.space_group_name_H-M   'P 1'
#
loop_
_entity.id
_entity.type
_entity.pdbx_description
1 polymer ?
#
loop_
_entity_poly.entity_id
_entity_poly.type
_entity_poly.pdbx_seq_one_letter_code
_entity_poly.pdbx_strand_id
1 'polypeptide(L)'
;MFKDIWSFKGLRVRKFYKDIRAMQIVLFFLPLAFLLAWSAYSLQSELMRQPMLYGGLYGGGMVFSFLLSVYIVLKLEAHVLFFSRLRSLAIMQRFLYENGFIYPVKSRWQEKKETYRLPKVYIKQSKYGMDIYFELRGGKFQERFLKLGGELENTFDGDFMSRNHIKGYTFYRIAIDRFSSRLNVHQVVVDSKGLRLMKDVWWNFDSEPHLLLAGGTGGGKTVLIMEIALALAKIGYIDLCDPKESDLTVLKKAKVFKNRVFASKEEMIQCLRDNVALMVERYRFMARHPDNKIGKSYKDYGLKPKFIIFDEWAAFIALLDSDYKLASEVVQLLTQIILKGRQAGIFMILGLQRPDGEFIKTALRDNFMKRLSVGVLEDTGYTMLYGDANRNKNFKNVDEVNGEKVKGRGYIANGGQTAGEFFSPYVPFDKGFDFLEEFEKLPVLPDDEVSLPTEQTQEELLSEAKHLPVDPIFEEQERTIWYVDNLAKQLNKSFKQVKDVIDRIEQGAYYQFEREGNKVVLKEFEKDVIVAIFEEKEKTGERYQEVIQKIFEQGKEVA
;
A
#
# COMPACT_ATOMS: atom_id res chain seq x y z
N MET A 1 -15.50 15.06 -23.79
CA MET A 1 -15.24 14.11 -24.89
C MET A 1 -13.93 14.36 -25.66
N PHE A 2 -13.43 15.61 -25.82
CA PHE A 2 -12.19 15.89 -26.56
C PHE A 2 -10.87 15.69 -25.79
N LYS A 3 -10.89 15.67 -24.45
CA LYS A 3 -9.66 15.50 -23.62
C LYS A 3 -9.00 14.11 -23.77
N ASP A 4 -9.77 13.06 -24.10
CA ASP A 4 -9.24 11.69 -24.15
C ASP A 4 -8.50 11.35 -25.46
N ILE A 5 -8.81 12.07 -26.54
CA ILE A 5 -8.25 11.82 -27.88
C ILE A 5 -6.84 12.44 -28.01
N TRP A 6 -6.59 13.54 -27.28
CA TRP A 6 -5.36 14.35 -27.35
C TRP A 6 -4.47 14.23 -26.09
N SER A 7 -4.60 13.15 -25.32
CA SER A 7 -3.62 12.87 -24.26
C SER A 7 -2.24 12.59 -24.90
N PHE A 8 -1.23 13.40 -24.54
CA PHE A 8 0.15 13.19 -24.98
C PHE A 8 0.67 11.87 -24.41
N LYS A 9 0.82 10.86 -25.28
CA LYS A 9 1.25 9.48 -24.95
C LYS A 9 2.77 9.30 -24.90
N GLY A 10 3.54 10.38 -25.10
CA GLY A 10 4.99 10.33 -25.14
C GLY A 10 5.55 10.00 -26.53
N LEU A 11 6.81 9.56 -26.56
CA LEU A 11 7.55 9.28 -27.79
C LEU A 11 7.29 7.85 -28.26
N ARG A 12 7.00 7.69 -29.55
CA ARG A 12 6.77 6.37 -30.15
C ARG A 12 8.07 5.60 -30.27
N VAL A 13 8.11 4.35 -29.82
CA VAL A 13 9.22 3.43 -30.04
C VAL A 13 9.33 3.09 -31.53
N ARG A 14 10.51 3.33 -32.12
CA ARG A 14 10.84 3.16 -33.53
C ARG A 14 12.11 2.31 -33.68
N LYS A 15 12.29 1.72 -34.86
CA LYS A 15 13.41 0.82 -35.18
C LYS A 15 14.80 1.47 -34.97
N PHE A 16 14.96 2.75 -35.30
CA PHE A 16 16.26 3.42 -35.21
C PHE A 16 16.78 3.58 -33.78
N TYR A 17 15.93 3.46 -32.75
CA TYR A 17 16.40 3.54 -31.37
C TYR A 17 17.36 2.41 -30.98
N LYS A 18 17.41 1.32 -31.77
CA LYS A 18 18.42 0.27 -31.63
C LYS A 18 19.85 0.84 -31.54
N ASP A 19 20.13 1.83 -32.38
CA ASP A 19 21.47 2.35 -32.59
C ASP A 19 21.65 3.75 -31.96
N ILE A 20 20.70 4.20 -31.12
CA ILE A 20 20.69 5.57 -30.59
C ILE A 20 21.92 5.90 -29.76
N ARG A 21 22.42 4.95 -28.97
CA ARG A 21 23.63 5.14 -28.15
C ARG A 21 24.87 5.32 -29.04
N ALA A 22 24.98 4.54 -30.12
CA ALA A 22 26.06 4.71 -31.09
C ALA A 22 25.97 6.08 -31.78
N MET A 23 24.76 6.51 -32.16
CA MET A 23 24.54 7.86 -32.71
C MET A 23 24.96 8.97 -31.73
N GLN A 24 24.66 8.82 -30.44
CA GLN A 24 25.08 9.77 -29.40
C GLN A 24 26.60 9.78 -29.23
N ILE A 25 27.26 8.61 -29.20
CA ILE A 25 28.72 8.53 -29.12
C ILE A 25 29.36 9.22 -30.33
N VAL A 26 28.87 8.96 -31.54
CA VAL A 26 29.35 9.61 -32.76
C VAL A 26 29.12 11.14 -32.71
N LEU A 27 27.97 11.59 -32.19
CA LEU A 27 27.66 13.01 -32.04
C LEU A 27 28.69 13.75 -31.15
N PHE A 28 29.13 13.14 -30.05
CA PHE A 28 30.15 13.73 -29.16
C PHE A 28 31.58 13.50 -29.66
N PHE A 29 31.82 12.41 -30.39
CA PHE A 29 33.14 12.07 -30.91
C PHE A 29 33.54 12.93 -32.11
N LEU A 30 32.61 13.22 -33.04
CA LEU A 30 32.93 13.94 -34.29
C LEU A 30 33.56 15.32 -34.07
N PRO A 31 33.08 16.18 -33.15
CA PRO A 31 33.73 17.46 -32.87
C PRO A 31 35.15 17.29 -32.30
N LEU A 32 35.37 16.32 -31.42
CA LEU A 32 36.69 16.04 -30.83
C LEU A 32 37.66 15.50 -31.90
N ALA A 33 37.20 14.59 -32.74
CA ALA A 33 37.97 14.06 -33.86
C ALA A 33 38.32 15.16 -34.87
N PHE A 34 37.40 16.09 -35.14
CA PHE A 34 37.65 17.23 -36.01
C PHE A 34 38.71 18.17 -35.43
N LEU A 35 38.64 18.49 -34.13
CA LEU A 35 39.65 19.32 -33.46
C LEU A 35 41.03 18.66 -33.48
N LEU A 36 41.09 17.34 -33.26
CA LEU A 36 42.33 16.58 -33.38
C LEU A 36 42.88 16.62 -34.80
N ALA A 37 42.05 16.37 -35.81
CA ALA A 37 42.46 16.42 -37.21
C ALA A 37 42.94 17.83 -37.62
N TRP A 38 42.24 18.88 -37.18
CA TRP A 38 42.63 20.27 -37.41
C TRP A 38 44.00 20.58 -36.78
N SER A 39 44.23 20.12 -35.55
CA SER A 39 45.52 20.31 -34.89
C SER A 39 46.64 19.53 -35.57
N ALA A 40 46.37 18.29 -36.04
CA ALA A 40 47.33 17.49 -36.78
C ALA A 40 47.70 18.13 -38.14
N TYR A 41 46.71 18.73 -38.82
CA TYR A 41 46.93 19.50 -40.04
C TYR A 41 47.80 20.74 -39.79
N SER A 42 47.52 21.47 -38.70
CA SER A 42 48.24 22.68 -38.33
C SER A 42 49.72 22.39 -37.96
N LEU A 43 50.02 21.22 -37.40
CA LEU A 43 51.37 20.76 -37.01
C LEU A 43 51.95 19.71 -37.99
N GLN A 44 51.52 19.71 -39.25
CA GLN A 44 51.97 18.71 -40.23
C GLN A 44 53.50 18.72 -40.44
N SER A 45 54.15 19.88 -40.30
CA SER A 45 55.61 20.01 -40.40
C SER A 45 56.35 19.22 -39.32
N GLU A 46 55.86 19.28 -38.09
CA GLU A 46 56.41 18.57 -36.94
C GLU A 46 56.11 17.08 -37.00
N LEU A 47 54.89 16.72 -37.46
CA LEU A 47 54.49 15.33 -37.70
C LEU A 47 55.43 14.62 -38.68
N MET A 48 55.84 15.29 -39.76
CA MET A 48 56.77 14.74 -40.75
C MET A 48 58.21 14.64 -40.22
N ARG A 49 58.59 15.45 -39.23
CA ARG A 49 59.93 15.39 -38.58
C ARG A 49 60.04 14.24 -37.59
N GLN A 50 58.99 13.96 -36.82
CA GLN A 50 58.97 12.90 -35.80
C GLN A 50 57.70 12.05 -35.89
N PRO A 51 57.58 11.19 -36.93
CA PRO A 51 56.33 10.49 -37.24
C PRO A 51 55.89 9.52 -36.14
N MET A 52 56.83 8.84 -35.47
CA MET A 52 56.51 7.90 -34.39
C MET A 52 55.90 8.61 -33.17
N LEU A 53 56.44 9.75 -32.77
CA LEU A 53 56.01 10.48 -31.58
C LEU A 53 54.64 11.12 -31.80
N TYR A 54 54.50 11.92 -32.86
CA TYR A 54 53.24 12.60 -33.16
C TYR A 54 52.15 11.60 -33.63
N GLY A 55 52.52 10.53 -34.34
CA GLY A 55 51.58 9.45 -34.68
C GLY A 55 51.02 8.75 -33.44
N GLY A 56 51.87 8.46 -32.45
CA GLY A 56 51.44 7.93 -31.16
C GLY A 56 50.53 8.90 -30.38
N LEU A 57 50.89 10.18 -30.34
CA LEU A 57 50.09 11.22 -29.68
C LEU A 57 48.70 11.37 -30.29
N TYR A 58 48.59 11.49 -31.61
CA TYR A 58 47.29 11.65 -32.28
C TYR A 58 46.47 10.36 -32.28
N GLY A 59 47.11 9.19 -32.44
CA GLY A 59 46.45 7.90 -32.28
C GLY A 59 45.89 7.71 -30.85
N GLY A 60 46.70 8.01 -29.84
CA GLY A 60 46.27 8.01 -28.43
C GLY A 60 45.17 9.03 -28.16
N GLY A 61 45.29 10.24 -28.70
CA GLY A 61 44.27 11.29 -28.61
C GLY A 61 42.93 10.89 -29.22
N MET A 62 42.95 10.15 -30.34
CA MET A 62 41.74 9.64 -30.99
C MET A 62 41.04 8.58 -30.12
N VAL A 63 41.79 7.63 -29.56
CA VAL A 63 41.26 6.64 -28.61
C VAL A 63 40.71 7.32 -27.35
N PHE A 64 41.46 8.26 -26.79
CA PHE A 64 41.03 9.03 -25.62
C PHE A 64 39.72 9.80 -25.90
N SER A 65 39.62 10.45 -27.06
CA SER A 65 38.40 11.19 -27.46
C SER A 65 37.19 10.27 -27.61
N PHE A 66 37.39 9.06 -28.12
CA PHE A 66 36.34 8.05 -28.21
C PHE A 66 35.88 7.60 -26.81
N LEU A 67 36.82 7.23 -25.93
CA LEU A 67 36.52 6.83 -24.56
C LEU A 67 35.85 7.96 -23.75
N LEU A 68 36.32 9.19 -23.93
CA LEU A 68 35.71 10.38 -23.32
C LEU A 68 34.28 10.59 -23.81
N SER A 69 34.02 10.40 -25.11
CA SER A 69 32.67 10.48 -25.68
C SER A 69 31.75 9.41 -25.11
N VAL A 70 32.23 8.17 -24.96
CA VAL A 70 31.51 7.09 -24.29
C VAL A 70 31.19 7.47 -22.84
N TYR A 71 32.18 7.96 -22.10
CA TYR A 71 32.00 8.40 -20.70
C TYR A 71 30.95 9.52 -20.56
N ILE A 72 31.04 10.55 -21.42
CA ILE A 72 30.08 11.67 -21.44
C ILE A 72 28.66 11.14 -21.69
N VAL A 73 28.47 10.27 -22.69
CA VAL A 73 27.16 9.70 -23.02
C VAL A 73 26.59 8.92 -21.83
N LEU A 74 27.41 8.09 -21.17
CA LEU A 74 26.97 7.32 -19.99
C LEU A 74 26.55 8.24 -18.84
N LYS A 75 27.30 9.32 -18.58
CA LYS A 75 26.95 10.32 -17.55
C LYS A 75 25.69 11.11 -17.91
N LEU A 76 25.52 11.49 -19.17
CA LEU A 76 24.32 12.17 -19.65
C LEU A 76 23.09 11.26 -19.55
N GLU A 77 23.19 9.99 -19.93
CA GLU A 77 22.12 8.98 -19.76
C GLU A 77 21.69 8.83 -18.30
N ALA A 78 22.61 8.98 -17.35
CA ALA A 78 22.34 8.86 -15.91
C ALA A 78 21.70 10.12 -15.30
N HIS A 79 22.16 11.32 -15.67
CA HIS A 79 21.79 12.56 -14.98
C HIS A 79 20.84 13.48 -15.75
N VAL A 80 20.76 13.34 -17.09
CA VAL A 80 19.96 14.24 -17.94
C VAL A 80 18.74 13.51 -18.49
N LEU A 81 17.54 14.03 -18.15
CA LEU A 81 16.26 13.41 -18.49
C LEU A 81 16.08 13.14 -20.00
N PHE A 82 16.61 14.01 -20.86
CA PHE A 82 16.56 13.82 -22.31
C PHE A 82 17.30 12.56 -22.77
N PHE A 83 18.52 12.33 -22.28
CA PHE A 83 19.32 11.16 -22.64
C PHE A 83 18.78 9.89 -21.97
N SER A 84 18.30 10.00 -20.73
CA SER A 84 17.61 8.90 -20.04
C SER A 84 16.37 8.42 -20.82
N ARG A 85 15.58 9.35 -21.39
CA ARG A 85 14.44 9.03 -22.29
C ARG A 85 14.86 8.26 -23.53
N LEU A 86 15.95 8.68 -24.18
CA LEU A 86 16.48 8.00 -25.37
C LEU A 86 16.96 6.58 -25.03
N ARG A 87 17.62 6.40 -23.88
CA ARG A 87 17.99 5.09 -23.36
C ARG A 87 16.77 4.19 -23.15
N SER A 88 15.72 4.68 -22.50
CA SER A 88 14.48 3.91 -22.28
C SER A 88 13.80 3.50 -23.59
N LEU A 89 13.81 4.37 -24.61
CA LEU A 89 13.29 4.04 -25.94
C LEU A 89 14.13 2.95 -26.62
N ALA A 90 15.45 2.94 -26.44
CA ALA A 90 16.33 1.89 -26.94
C ALA A 90 16.09 0.54 -26.24
N ILE A 91 15.97 0.57 -24.90
CA ILE A 91 15.65 -0.62 -24.09
C ILE A 91 14.31 -1.20 -24.54
N MET A 92 13.28 -0.37 -24.71
CA MET A 92 11.97 -0.85 -25.16
C MET A 92 12.00 -1.40 -26.59
N GLN A 93 12.78 -0.77 -27.48
CA GLN A 93 12.95 -1.26 -28.83
C GLN A 93 13.56 -2.66 -28.82
N ARG A 94 14.62 -2.86 -28.02
CA ARG A 94 15.28 -4.15 -27.84
C ARG A 94 14.34 -5.19 -27.24
N PHE A 95 13.62 -4.83 -26.19
CA PHE A 95 12.60 -5.67 -25.56
C PHE A 95 11.54 -6.16 -26.56
N LEU A 96 10.98 -5.25 -27.38
CA LEU A 96 9.98 -5.62 -28.39
C LEU A 96 10.55 -6.58 -29.43
N TYR A 97 11.80 -6.37 -29.84
CA TYR A 97 12.45 -7.20 -30.84
C TYR A 97 12.77 -8.61 -30.30
N GLU A 98 13.43 -8.69 -29.15
CA GLU A 98 13.87 -9.96 -28.54
C GLU A 98 12.68 -10.82 -28.09
N ASN A 99 11.59 -10.22 -27.63
CA ASN A 99 10.36 -10.96 -27.24
C ASN A 99 9.40 -11.23 -28.41
N GLY A 100 9.83 -11.01 -29.65
CA GLY A 100 9.07 -11.36 -30.86
C GLY A 100 7.85 -10.47 -31.14
N PHE A 101 7.78 -9.26 -30.58
CA PHE A 101 6.73 -8.27 -30.87
C PHE A 101 7.01 -7.56 -32.20
N ILE A 102 6.99 -8.33 -33.30
CA ILE A 102 7.31 -7.84 -34.64
C ILE A 102 6.22 -8.24 -35.65
N TYR A 103 5.90 -7.30 -36.55
CA TYR A 103 5.13 -7.58 -37.75
C TYR A 103 6.12 -7.77 -38.92
N PRO A 104 6.25 -8.98 -39.48
CA PRO A 104 7.10 -9.20 -40.65
C PRO A 104 6.51 -8.47 -41.85
N VAL A 105 7.35 -7.74 -42.60
CA VAL A 105 6.97 -7.09 -43.85
C VAL A 105 7.62 -7.89 -44.97
N LYS A 106 6.80 -8.49 -45.85
CA LYS A 106 7.29 -9.22 -47.02
C LYS A 106 7.91 -8.21 -47.99
N SER A 107 9.19 -8.43 -48.31
CA SER A 107 9.88 -7.72 -49.38
C SER A 107 9.30 -8.14 -50.73
N ARG A 108 9.10 -7.18 -51.65
CA ARG A 108 8.78 -7.47 -53.07
C ARG A 108 9.98 -8.03 -53.85
N TRP A 109 11.18 -7.90 -53.30
CA TRP A 109 12.43 -8.36 -53.90
C TRP A 109 12.95 -9.60 -53.18
N GLN A 110 13.28 -10.64 -53.96
CA GLN A 110 13.46 -12.03 -53.53
C GLN A 110 14.73 -12.31 -52.71
N GLU A 111 15.61 -11.32 -52.47
CA GLU A 111 16.81 -11.50 -51.63
C GLU A 111 17.00 -10.41 -50.55
N LYS A 112 16.54 -10.79 -49.34
CA LYS A 112 17.09 -10.55 -47.99
C LYS A 112 17.55 -9.14 -47.57
N LYS A 113 16.57 -8.39 -47.07
CA LYS A 113 16.57 -8.01 -45.64
C LYS A 113 15.15 -8.20 -45.13
N GLU A 114 14.93 -9.06 -44.15
CA GLU A 114 13.63 -9.18 -43.48
C GLU A 114 13.33 -7.84 -42.78
N THR A 115 12.54 -7.01 -43.46
CA THR A 115 12.07 -5.77 -42.88
C THR A 115 10.94 -6.09 -41.92
N TYR A 116 11.04 -5.57 -40.70
CA TYR A 116 10.00 -5.72 -39.69
C TYR A 116 9.46 -4.37 -39.25
N ARG A 117 8.21 -4.37 -38.80
CA ARG A 117 7.57 -3.21 -38.19
C ARG A 117 7.25 -3.52 -36.72
N LEU A 118 7.56 -2.58 -35.84
CA LEU A 118 7.21 -2.66 -34.43
C LEU A 118 5.75 -2.23 -34.20
N PRO A 119 5.07 -2.82 -33.20
CA PRO A 119 3.77 -2.36 -32.73
C PRO A 119 3.84 -0.90 -32.24
N LYS A 120 2.68 -0.23 -32.16
CA LYS A 120 2.64 1.14 -31.66
C LYS A 120 2.73 1.14 -30.14
N VAL A 121 3.96 1.30 -29.66
CA VAL A 121 4.28 1.49 -28.25
C VAL A 121 4.81 2.91 -28.06
N TYR A 122 4.41 3.56 -26.97
CA TYR A 122 4.84 4.91 -26.63
C TYR A 122 5.39 4.95 -25.21
N ILE A 123 6.41 5.77 -24.99
CA ILE A 123 7.02 5.98 -23.68
C ILE A 123 6.92 7.44 -23.30
N LYS A 124 6.37 7.70 -22.11
CA LYS A 124 6.36 9.01 -21.47
C LYS A 124 7.12 8.91 -20.15
N GLN A 125 8.35 9.42 -20.12
CA GLN A 125 9.22 9.34 -18.94
C GLN A 125 9.42 10.72 -18.28
N SER A 126 9.36 10.71 -16.96
CA SER A 126 9.67 11.80 -16.03
C SER A 126 10.93 11.46 -15.22
N LYS A 127 11.33 12.33 -14.28
CA LYS A 127 12.46 12.05 -13.38
C LYS A 127 12.20 10.87 -12.44
N TYR A 128 10.94 10.64 -12.04
CA TYR A 128 10.58 9.68 -10.98
C TYR A 128 9.93 8.39 -11.51
N GLY A 129 9.51 8.39 -12.77
CA GLY A 129 8.84 7.23 -13.35
C GLY A 129 8.49 7.41 -14.81
N MET A 130 7.93 6.36 -15.39
CA MET A 130 7.67 6.21 -16.80
C MET A 130 6.35 5.50 -17.05
N ASP A 131 5.56 6.05 -17.97
CA ASP A 131 4.32 5.45 -18.48
C ASP A 131 4.59 4.84 -19.86
N ILE A 132 4.34 3.54 -20.01
CA ILE A 132 4.52 2.79 -21.27
C ILE A 132 3.15 2.41 -21.82
N TYR A 133 2.78 2.98 -22.98
CA TYR A 133 1.48 2.79 -23.61
C TYR A 133 1.54 1.72 -24.71
N PHE A 134 0.64 0.74 -24.66
CA PHE A 134 0.45 -0.31 -25.66
C PHE A 134 -0.92 -0.17 -26.33
N GLU A 135 -0.96 -0.24 -27.66
CA GLU A 135 -2.20 -0.13 -28.44
C GLU A 135 -3.04 -1.43 -28.33
N LEU A 136 -4.29 -1.30 -27.88
CA LEU A 136 -5.30 -2.37 -27.79
C LEU A 136 -6.38 -2.16 -28.85
N ARG A 137 -6.07 -2.47 -30.11
CA ARG A 137 -6.99 -2.35 -31.26
C ARG A 137 -7.17 -3.69 -32.00
N GLY A 138 -7.40 -4.78 -31.27
CA GLY A 138 -7.60 -6.12 -31.84
C GLY A 138 -6.34 -6.70 -32.51
N GLY A 139 -5.15 -6.19 -32.18
CA GLY A 139 -3.91 -6.63 -32.80
C GLY A 139 -3.41 -7.98 -32.28
N LYS A 140 -2.55 -8.65 -33.07
CA LYS A 140 -1.89 -9.93 -32.74
C LYS A 140 -1.33 -10.03 -31.31
N PHE A 141 -0.87 -8.92 -30.73
CA PHE A 141 -0.19 -8.88 -29.44
C PHE A 141 -1.08 -8.42 -28.28
N GLN A 142 -2.38 -8.20 -28.50
CA GLN A 142 -3.29 -7.61 -27.51
C GLN A 142 -3.27 -8.36 -26.17
N GLU A 143 -3.48 -9.69 -26.19
CA GLU A 143 -3.49 -10.51 -24.97
C GLU A 143 -2.15 -10.46 -24.22
N ARG A 144 -1.04 -10.48 -24.97
CA ARG A 144 0.31 -10.39 -24.39
C ARG A 144 0.52 -9.01 -23.76
N PHE A 145 0.10 -7.94 -24.43
CA PHE A 145 0.19 -6.57 -23.90
C PHE A 145 -0.61 -6.34 -22.63
N LEU A 146 -1.59 -7.19 -22.30
CA LEU A 146 -2.32 -7.12 -21.03
C LEU A 146 -1.54 -7.75 -19.86
N LYS A 147 -0.50 -8.55 -20.13
CA LYS A 147 0.24 -9.34 -19.14
C LYS A 147 1.73 -8.95 -19.00
N LEU A 148 2.11 -7.74 -19.40
CA LEU A 148 3.51 -7.29 -19.42
C LEU A 148 4.06 -6.69 -18.11
N GLY A 149 3.32 -6.70 -17.00
CA GLY A 149 3.69 -5.98 -15.77
C GLY A 149 5.10 -6.34 -15.26
N GLY A 150 5.28 -7.61 -14.89
CA GLY A 150 6.57 -8.10 -14.37
C GLY A 150 7.70 -8.09 -15.40
N GLU A 151 7.41 -8.36 -16.68
CA GLU A 151 8.42 -8.30 -17.76
C GLU A 151 9.00 -6.89 -17.90
N LEU A 152 8.14 -5.86 -17.84
CA LEU A 152 8.59 -4.47 -17.95
C LEU A 152 9.30 -4.00 -16.69
N GLU A 153 8.88 -4.47 -15.51
CA GLU A 153 9.55 -4.21 -14.23
C GLU A 153 11.03 -4.64 -14.30
N ASN A 154 11.28 -5.87 -14.73
CA ASN A 154 12.63 -6.41 -14.91
C ASN A 154 13.41 -5.70 -16.03
N THR A 155 12.74 -5.35 -17.14
CA THR A 155 13.38 -4.71 -18.30
C THR A 155 13.92 -3.33 -17.99
N PHE A 156 13.19 -2.55 -17.19
CA PHE A 156 13.55 -1.17 -16.85
C PHE A 156 14.23 -1.03 -15.49
N ASP A 157 14.45 -2.15 -14.78
CA ASP A 157 14.92 -2.18 -13.40
C ASP A 157 14.14 -1.20 -12.51
N GLY A 158 12.81 -1.23 -12.68
CA GLY A 158 11.90 -0.33 -11.99
C GLY A 158 10.99 -1.08 -11.02
N ASP A 159 10.02 -0.35 -10.49
CA ASP A 159 8.93 -0.90 -9.68
C ASP A 159 7.61 -0.68 -10.42
N PHE A 160 6.89 -1.78 -10.70
CA PHE A 160 5.60 -1.74 -11.37
C PHE A 160 4.51 -1.26 -10.40
N MET A 161 3.88 -0.15 -10.75
CA MET A 161 2.91 0.55 -9.90
C MET A 161 1.48 0.22 -10.22
N SER A 162 1.11 0.31 -11.50
CA SER A 162 -0.28 0.09 -11.92
C SER A 162 -0.37 -0.11 -13.41
N ARG A 163 -1.41 -0.84 -13.81
CA ARG A 163 -1.90 -0.92 -15.19
C ARG A 163 -3.20 -0.13 -15.28
N ASN A 164 -3.22 0.85 -16.16
CA ASN A 164 -4.39 1.68 -16.38
C ASN A 164 -4.84 1.57 -17.84
N HIS A 165 -6.12 1.84 -18.07
CA HIS A 165 -6.71 1.78 -19.40
C HIS A 165 -7.20 3.15 -19.84
N ILE A 166 -6.91 3.51 -21.09
CA ILE A 166 -7.51 4.64 -21.80
C ILE A 166 -8.07 4.14 -23.13
N LYS A 167 -8.94 4.90 -23.79
CA LYS A 167 -9.61 4.44 -25.01
C LYS A 167 -8.61 3.93 -26.07
N GLY A 168 -8.60 2.61 -26.28
CA GLY A 168 -7.74 1.90 -27.24
C GLY A 168 -6.28 1.68 -26.82
N TYR A 169 -5.90 1.96 -25.57
CA TYR A 169 -4.56 1.70 -25.03
C TYR A 169 -4.61 1.18 -23.59
N THR A 170 -3.69 0.28 -23.25
CA THR A 170 -3.31 0.01 -21.86
C THR A 170 -1.97 0.69 -21.60
N PHE A 171 -1.76 1.22 -20.40
CA PHE A 171 -0.45 1.73 -20.03
C PHE A 171 0.01 1.25 -18.67
N TYR A 172 1.30 0.98 -18.59
CA TYR A 172 2.00 0.50 -17.41
C TYR A 172 2.79 1.66 -16.82
N ARG A 173 2.59 1.94 -15.53
CA ARG A 173 3.38 2.92 -14.79
C ARG A 173 4.48 2.22 -14.02
N ILE A 174 5.72 2.62 -14.27
CA ILE A 174 6.93 2.07 -13.67
C ILE A 174 7.72 3.19 -13.00
N ALA A 175 8.09 3.02 -11.74
CA ALA A 175 8.99 3.93 -11.05
C ALA A 175 10.45 3.52 -11.28
N ILE A 176 11.35 4.47 -11.57
CA ILE A 176 12.74 4.20 -11.98
C ILE A 176 13.73 4.37 -10.82
N ASP A 177 13.39 5.19 -9.82
CA ASP A 177 14.22 5.40 -8.64
C ASP A 177 13.33 5.77 -7.45
N ARG A 178 12.93 4.73 -6.72
CA ARG A 178 12.05 4.83 -5.56
C ARG A 178 12.80 5.33 -4.33
N PHE A 179 14.09 4.99 -4.19
CA PHE A 179 14.88 5.37 -3.03
C PHE A 179 15.11 6.89 -2.94
N SER A 180 15.40 7.56 -4.06
CA SER A 180 15.56 9.04 -4.05
C SER A 180 14.27 9.80 -3.72
N SER A 181 13.13 9.11 -3.70
CA SER A 181 11.84 9.65 -3.28
C SER A 181 11.60 9.54 -1.77
N ARG A 182 12.51 8.89 -1.02
CA ARG A 182 12.52 8.87 0.45
C ARG A 182 12.59 10.30 1.01
N LEU A 183 11.77 10.56 2.02
CA LEU A 183 11.74 11.82 2.75
C LEU A 183 12.60 11.74 4.01
N ASN A 184 12.96 12.89 4.58
CA ASN A 184 13.39 12.94 5.98
C ASN A 184 12.15 13.05 6.89
N VAL A 185 12.25 12.60 8.13
CA VAL A 185 11.15 12.67 9.13
C VAL A 185 10.52 14.07 9.25
N HIS A 186 11.33 15.14 9.20
CA HIS A 186 10.85 16.53 9.25
C HIS A 186 10.00 16.96 8.05
N GLN A 187 10.08 16.23 6.93
CA GLN A 187 9.30 16.51 5.71
C GLN A 187 7.97 15.74 5.70
N VAL A 188 7.72 14.89 6.70
CA VAL A 188 6.48 14.14 6.87
C VAL A 188 5.45 15.08 7.47
N VAL A 189 4.52 15.53 6.63
CA VAL A 189 3.47 16.48 7.00
C VAL A 189 2.17 16.07 6.34
N VAL A 190 1.05 16.49 6.93
CA VAL A 190 -0.26 16.38 6.28
C VAL A 190 -0.46 17.62 5.41
N ASP A 191 -0.58 17.40 4.11
CA ASP A 191 -0.93 18.44 3.14
C ASP A 191 -2.35 18.22 2.58
N SER A 192 -2.76 19.00 1.58
CA SER A 192 -4.10 18.89 0.98
C SER A 192 -4.43 17.51 0.40
N LYS A 193 -3.43 16.64 0.15
CA LYS A 193 -3.60 15.28 -0.36
C LYS A 193 -3.57 14.22 0.74
N GLY A 194 -3.31 14.58 1.99
CA GLY A 194 -3.19 13.64 3.11
C GLY A 194 -1.77 13.60 3.70
N LEU A 195 -1.48 12.56 4.48
CA LEU A 195 -0.18 12.36 5.12
C LEU A 195 0.86 11.98 4.08
N ARG A 196 1.87 12.82 3.89
CA ARG A 196 2.94 12.59 2.91
C ARG A 196 4.04 11.70 3.49
N LEU A 197 4.19 10.50 2.93
CA LEU A 197 5.17 9.49 3.39
C LEU A 197 6.40 9.40 2.47
N MET A 198 6.24 9.71 1.18
CA MET A 198 7.35 9.88 0.22
C MET A 198 7.12 11.13 -0.65
N LYS A 199 8.09 11.49 -1.49
CA LYS A 199 7.93 12.63 -2.41
C LYS A 199 6.68 12.53 -3.29
N ASP A 200 6.29 11.32 -3.66
CA ASP A 200 5.16 11.01 -4.53
C ASP A 200 4.13 10.03 -3.93
N VAL A 201 4.23 9.72 -2.62
CA VAL A 201 3.32 8.82 -1.92
C VAL A 201 2.64 9.54 -0.76
N TRP A 202 1.31 9.50 -0.76
CA TRP A 202 0.45 10.00 0.29
C TRP A 202 -0.44 8.88 0.82
N TRP A 203 -0.79 8.98 2.10
CA TRP A 203 -1.95 8.33 2.65
C TRP A 203 -3.04 9.38 2.88
N ASN A 204 -4.09 9.32 2.07
CA ASN A 204 -5.25 10.17 2.24
C ASN A 204 -6.27 9.43 3.10
N PHE A 205 -6.19 9.61 4.42
CA PHE A 205 -7.06 8.91 5.37
C PHE A 205 -8.57 9.18 5.16
N ASP A 206 -8.98 10.25 4.46
CA ASP A 206 -10.39 10.51 4.16
C ASP A 206 -10.91 9.72 2.95
N SER A 207 -10.05 9.41 1.98
CA SER A 207 -10.42 8.58 0.82
C SER A 207 -10.00 7.12 0.97
N GLU A 208 -8.98 6.87 1.78
CA GLU A 208 -8.37 5.58 2.06
C GLU A 208 -8.41 5.37 3.59
N PRO A 209 -9.62 5.24 4.17
CA PRO A 209 -9.79 5.16 5.62
C PRO A 209 -9.10 3.92 6.18
N HIS A 210 -8.54 4.12 7.38
CA HIS A 210 -7.78 3.15 8.14
C HIS A 210 -6.48 2.69 7.45
N LEU A 211 -5.45 2.41 8.24
CA LEU A 211 -4.16 1.94 7.77
C LEU A 211 -3.82 0.60 8.42
N LEU A 212 -3.55 -0.38 7.59
CA LEU A 212 -2.99 -1.66 8.02
C LEU A 212 -1.50 -1.68 7.71
N LEU A 213 -0.68 -1.85 8.74
CA LEU A 213 0.77 -1.82 8.65
C LEU A 213 1.34 -3.16 9.09
N ALA A 214 1.98 -3.88 8.17
CA ALA A 214 2.68 -5.13 8.48
C ALA A 214 4.20 -4.92 8.52
N GLY A 215 4.92 -5.68 9.34
CA GLY A 215 6.38 -5.69 9.22
C GLY A 215 7.07 -6.70 10.11
N GLY A 216 8.10 -7.34 9.56
CA GLY A 216 8.97 -8.25 10.31
C GLY A 216 9.76 -7.50 11.40
N THR A 217 10.18 -8.25 12.43
CA THR A 217 11.03 -7.71 13.50
C THR A 217 12.29 -7.05 12.93
N GLY A 218 12.59 -5.84 13.37
CA GLY A 218 13.72 -5.05 12.87
C GLY A 218 13.49 -4.38 11.50
N GLY A 219 12.31 -4.54 10.89
CA GLY A 219 11.94 -3.93 9.61
C GLY A 219 11.69 -2.42 9.66
N GLY A 220 11.58 -1.84 10.86
CA GLY A 220 11.30 -0.41 11.07
C GLY A 220 9.82 -0.06 11.26
N LYS A 221 8.95 -1.05 11.58
CA LYS A 221 7.52 -0.85 11.85
C LYS A 221 7.28 0.21 12.92
N THR A 222 7.83 0.01 14.11
CA THR A 222 7.58 0.89 15.26
C THR A 222 8.12 2.30 15.02
N VAL A 223 9.28 2.42 14.36
CA VAL A 223 9.83 3.72 13.92
C VAL A 223 8.87 4.43 12.95
N LEU A 224 8.34 3.73 11.94
CA LEU A 224 7.38 4.31 11.01
C LEU A 224 6.08 4.73 11.71
N ILE A 225 5.61 3.97 12.70
CA ILE A 225 4.46 4.36 13.52
C ILE A 225 4.74 5.65 14.28
N MET A 226 5.93 5.81 14.87
CA MET A 226 6.33 7.05 15.54
C MET A 226 6.40 8.24 14.56
N GLU A 227 6.93 8.04 13.35
CA GLU A 227 6.95 9.07 12.30
C GLU A 227 5.53 9.53 11.91
N ILE A 228 4.62 8.57 11.73
CA ILE A 228 3.21 8.83 11.43
C ILE A 228 2.56 9.58 12.60
N ALA A 229 2.73 9.10 13.83
CA ALA A 229 2.17 9.74 15.02
C ALA A 229 2.67 11.18 15.20
N LEU A 230 3.97 11.44 14.96
CA LEU A 230 4.56 12.78 15.04
C LEU A 230 3.93 13.75 14.04
N ALA A 231 3.62 13.29 12.83
CA ALA A 231 2.97 14.12 11.82
C ALA A 231 1.48 14.34 12.11
N LEU A 232 0.77 13.30 12.58
CA LEU A 232 -0.66 13.35 12.86
C LEU A 232 -0.99 14.14 14.13
N ALA A 233 -0.12 14.13 15.15
CA ALA A 233 -0.30 14.86 16.40
C ALA A 233 -0.39 16.39 16.17
N LYS A 234 0.09 16.87 15.03
CA LYS A 234 0.03 18.29 14.65
C LYS A 234 -1.34 18.72 14.12
N ILE A 235 -2.21 17.78 13.73
CA ILE A 235 -3.47 18.10 13.04
C ILE A 235 -4.73 17.56 13.73
N GLY A 236 -4.58 16.60 14.63
CA GLY A 236 -5.72 15.87 15.20
C GLY A 236 -5.40 15.23 16.54
N TYR A 237 -6.34 14.41 17.00
CA TYR A 237 -6.25 13.68 18.26
C TYR A 237 -5.63 12.31 18.02
N ILE A 238 -4.86 11.81 18.99
CA ILE A 238 -4.22 10.49 18.90
C ILE A 238 -4.38 9.75 20.22
N ASP A 239 -4.80 8.50 20.13
CA ASP A 239 -4.72 7.51 21.20
C ASP A 239 -3.74 6.40 20.78
N LEU A 240 -2.75 6.11 21.62
CA LEU A 240 -1.70 5.10 21.38
C LEU A 240 -1.92 3.88 22.26
N CYS A 241 -1.92 2.69 21.67
CA CYS A 241 -2.08 1.41 22.35
C CYS A 241 -0.84 0.54 22.13
N ASP A 242 -0.16 0.19 23.21
CA ASP A 242 1.10 -0.57 23.22
C ASP A 242 0.96 -1.84 24.07
N PRO A 243 0.41 -2.94 23.50
CA PRO A 243 0.19 -4.19 24.23
C PRO A 243 1.49 -4.90 24.65
N LYS A 244 2.66 -4.44 24.18
CA LYS A 244 3.97 -5.00 24.51
C LYS A 244 4.73 -4.21 25.57
N GLU A 245 4.17 -3.09 26.06
CA GLU A 245 4.84 -2.18 27.00
C GLU A 245 6.27 -1.81 26.59
N SER A 246 6.45 -1.49 25.31
CA SER A 246 7.76 -1.36 24.66
C SER A 246 8.08 0.10 24.32
N ASP A 247 8.38 0.39 23.04
CA ASP A 247 8.90 1.68 22.60
C ASP A 247 7.85 2.81 22.68
N LEU A 248 6.56 2.52 22.44
CA LEU A 248 5.50 3.53 22.51
C LEU A 248 5.17 3.94 23.94
N THR A 249 5.34 3.04 24.92
CA THR A 249 5.08 3.33 26.33
C THR A 249 5.99 4.44 26.87
N VAL A 250 7.19 4.61 26.31
CA VAL A 250 8.10 5.73 26.65
C VAL A 250 7.44 7.08 26.38
N LEU A 251 6.53 7.16 25.41
CA LEU A 251 5.81 8.38 25.05
C LEU A 251 4.84 8.85 26.15
N LYS A 252 4.57 8.05 27.19
CA LYS A 252 3.87 8.50 28.41
C LYS A 252 4.56 9.70 29.06
N LYS A 253 5.88 9.85 28.87
CA LYS A 253 6.67 10.99 29.37
C LYS A 253 6.41 12.27 28.59
N ALA A 254 6.03 12.16 27.32
CA ALA A 254 5.78 13.31 26.46
C ALA A 254 4.47 13.98 26.84
N LYS A 255 4.52 15.27 27.17
CA LYS A 255 3.33 16.05 27.59
C LYS A 255 2.21 16.04 26.54
N VAL A 256 2.57 15.94 25.25
CA VAL A 256 1.62 15.84 24.13
C VAL A 256 0.64 14.66 24.28
N PHE A 257 1.05 13.53 24.85
CA PHE A 257 0.25 12.31 24.99
C PHE A 257 -0.27 12.07 26.41
N LYS A 258 -0.45 13.13 27.21
CA LYS A 258 -1.01 13.01 28.57
C LYS A 258 -2.34 12.25 28.53
N ASN A 259 -2.43 11.13 29.25
CA ASN A 259 -3.60 10.23 29.31
C ASN A 259 -4.03 9.64 27.94
N ARG A 260 -3.08 9.50 27.00
CA ARG A 260 -3.35 9.02 25.63
C ARG A 260 -2.52 7.79 25.24
N VAL A 261 -1.80 7.19 26.20
CA VAL A 261 -1.00 5.98 25.97
C VAL A 261 -1.51 4.87 26.88
N PHE A 262 -2.10 3.86 26.27
CA PHE A 262 -2.79 2.73 26.91
C PHE A 262 -1.92 1.48 26.78
N ALA A 263 -1.69 0.80 27.90
CA ALA A 263 -0.77 -0.34 27.97
C ALA A 263 -1.45 -1.61 28.50
N SER A 264 -2.35 -1.48 29.48
CA SER A 264 -3.07 -2.64 30.01
C SER A 264 -4.21 -3.08 29.08
N LYS A 265 -4.60 -4.36 29.20
CA LYS A 265 -5.74 -4.92 28.48
C LYS A 265 -7.01 -4.09 28.70
N GLU A 266 -7.31 -3.76 29.95
CA GLU A 266 -8.49 -2.99 30.35
C GLU A 266 -8.45 -1.56 29.80
N GLU A 267 -7.29 -0.90 29.85
CA GLU A 267 -7.06 0.43 29.30
C GLU A 267 -7.31 0.46 27.78
N MET A 268 -6.81 -0.54 27.04
CA MET A 268 -6.99 -0.62 25.59
C MET A 268 -8.43 -0.90 25.18
N ILE A 269 -9.15 -1.76 25.91
CA ILE A 269 -10.58 -2.01 25.69
C ILE A 269 -11.36 -0.71 25.96
N GLN A 270 -11.06 -0.01 27.05
CA GLN A 270 -11.73 1.25 27.38
C GLN A 270 -11.47 2.31 26.31
N CYS A 271 -10.24 2.43 25.81
CA CYS A 271 -9.90 3.31 24.70
C CYS A 271 -10.78 3.04 23.45
N LEU A 272 -11.02 1.77 23.11
CA LEU A 272 -11.93 1.42 22.01
C LEU A 272 -13.38 1.80 22.30
N ARG A 273 -13.89 1.55 23.52
CA ARG A 273 -15.24 1.93 23.93
C ARG A 273 -15.46 3.44 23.88
N ASP A 274 -14.50 4.22 24.38
CA ASP A 274 -14.54 5.68 24.40
C ASP A 274 -14.55 6.24 22.97
N ASN A 275 -13.77 5.64 22.07
CA ASN A 275 -13.76 6.05 20.67
C ASN A 275 -15.06 5.71 19.92
N VAL A 276 -15.70 4.58 20.23
CA VAL A 276 -17.02 4.25 19.67
C VAL A 276 -18.10 5.20 20.22
N ALA A 277 -18.05 5.53 21.52
CA ALA A 277 -18.96 6.50 22.12
C ALA A 277 -18.81 7.89 21.47
N LEU A 278 -17.57 8.38 21.34
CA LEU A 278 -17.26 9.64 20.66
C LEU A 278 -17.70 9.63 19.19
N MET A 279 -17.62 8.48 18.50
CA MET A 279 -18.13 8.33 17.14
C MET A 279 -19.63 8.68 17.08
N VAL A 280 -20.42 8.10 17.98
CA VAL A 280 -21.87 8.34 18.08
C VAL A 280 -22.16 9.81 18.40
N GLU A 281 -21.41 10.40 19.33
CA GLU A 281 -21.52 11.82 19.65
C GLU A 281 -21.24 12.71 18.43
N ARG A 282 -20.17 12.46 17.70
CA ARG A 282 -19.86 13.19 16.46
C ARG A 282 -20.98 13.03 15.43
N TYR A 283 -21.54 11.83 15.26
CA TYR A 283 -22.68 11.62 14.37
C TYR A 283 -23.89 12.44 14.78
N ARG A 284 -24.22 12.49 16.08
CA ARG A 284 -25.34 13.30 16.59
C ARG A 284 -25.11 14.79 16.40
N PHE A 285 -23.89 15.25 16.68
CA PHE A 285 -23.50 16.64 16.46
C PHE A 285 -23.68 17.03 14.99
N MET A 286 -23.16 16.22 14.07
CA MET A 286 -23.33 16.44 12.63
C MET A 286 -24.80 16.38 12.21
N ALA A 287 -25.57 15.42 12.74
CA ALA A 287 -26.98 15.24 12.41
C ALA A 287 -27.85 16.44 12.83
N ARG A 288 -27.54 17.04 14.00
CA ARG A 288 -28.24 18.21 14.56
C ARG A 288 -27.74 19.54 13.99
N HIS A 289 -26.61 19.55 13.29
CA HIS A 289 -26.02 20.78 12.77
C HIS A 289 -26.95 21.41 11.71
N PRO A 290 -27.22 22.73 11.74
CA PRO A 290 -28.16 23.39 10.81
C PRO A 290 -27.83 23.16 9.32
N ASP A 291 -26.53 23.01 9.02
CA ASP A 291 -26.01 22.79 7.68
C ASP A 291 -25.91 21.31 7.27
N ASN A 292 -26.55 20.38 8.01
CA ASN A 292 -26.49 18.96 7.71
C ASN A 292 -27.04 18.65 6.30
N LYS A 293 -26.20 18.04 5.46
CA LYS A 293 -26.52 17.65 4.08
C LYS A 293 -25.82 16.35 3.73
N ILE A 294 -26.43 15.59 2.83
CA ILE A 294 -25.86 14.35 2.28
C ILE A 294 -24.50 14.65 1.65
N GLY A 295 -23.51 13.80 1.93
CA GLY A 295 -22.17 13.88 1.37
C GLY A 295 -21.19 14.77 2.15
N LYS A 296 -21.60 15.32 3.30
CA LYS A 296 -20.71 16.01 4.25
C LYS A 296 -20.05 15.04 5.21
N SER A 297 -18.83 15.36 5.64
CA SER A 297 -18.08 14.62 6.66
C SER A 297 -17.68 15.52 7.84
N TYR A 298 -17.05 14.93 8.86
CA TYR A 298 -16.54 15.64 10.05
C TYR A 298 -15.82 16.97 9.75
N LYS A 299 -15.09 17.07 8.63
CA LYS A 299 -14.39 18.29 8.21
C LYS A 299 -15.32 19.46 7.94
N ASP A 300 -16.49 19.20 7.36
CA ASP A 300 -17.48 20.22 7.02
C ASP A 300 -18.11 20.86 8.26
N TYR A 301 -17.94 20.21 9.43
CA TYR A 301 -18.42 20.66 10.72
C TYR A 301 -17.29 21.14 11.64
N GLY A 302 -16.08 21.34 11.10
CA GLY A 302 -14.93 21.86 11.86
C GLY A 302 -14.30 20.86 12.84
N LEU A 303 -14.69 19.59 12.79
CA LEU A 303 -14.11 18.55 13.63
C LEU A 303 -12.71 18.18 13.12
N LYS A 304 -11.80 17.89 14.05
CA LYS A 304 -10.46 17.39 13.73
C LYS A 304 -10.46 15.87 13.62
N PRO A 305 -9.58 15.27 12.81
CA PRO A 305 -9.47 13.83 12.75
C PRO A 305 -8.94 13.27 14.07
N LYS A 306 -9.38 12.07 14.43
CA LYS A 306 -8.89 11.30 15.58
C LYS A 306 -8.33 9.97 15.10
N PHE A 307 -7.17 9.60 15.62
CA PHE A 307 -6.42 8.41 15.21
C PHE A 307 -6.22 7.49 16.41
N ILE A 308 -6.55 6.22 16.23
CA ILE A 308 -6.31 5.16 17.21
C ILE A 308 -5.22 4.27 16.65
N ILE A 309 -4.11 4.12 17.38
CA ILE A 309 -2.90 3.44 16.88
C ILE A 309 -2.56 2.26 17.78
N PHE A 310 -2.55 1.05 17.22
CA PHE A 310 -2.02 -0.14 17.89
C PHE A 310 -0.69 -0.53 17.24
N ASP A 311 0.41 -0.64 18.00
CA ASP A 311 1.71 -1.08 17.44
C ASP A 311 1.70 -2.58 17.08
N GLU A 312 1.04 -3.39 17.90
CA GLU A 312 0.92 -4.83 17.66
C GLU A 312 -0.48 -5.35 18.01
N TRP A 313 -1.37 -5.31 17.03
CA TRP A 313 -2.74 -5.81 17.20
C TRP A 313 -2.78 -7.30 17.57
N ALA A 314 -1.91 -8.14 16.98
CA ALA A 314 -1.86 -9.56 17.29
C ALA A 314 -1.51 -9.83 18.77
N ALA A 315 -0.64 -9.02 19.38
CA ALA A 315 -0.32 -9.15 20.79
C ALA A 315 -1.49 -8.74 21.68
N PHE A 316 -2.27 -7.73 21.28
CA PHE A 316 -3.49 -7.37 21.99
C PHE A 316 -4.53 -8.48 21.93
N ILE A 317 -4.79 -9.06 20.75
CA ILE A 317 -5.73 -10.19 20.62
C ILE A 317 -5.29 -11.38 21.49
N ALA A 318 -3.98 -11.70 21.52
CA ALA A 318 -3.46 -12.78 22.36
C ALA A 318 -3.69 -12.55 23.87
N LEU A 319 -3.77 -11.29 24.33
CA LEU A 319 -4.15 -10.97 25.72
C LEU A 319 -5.63 -11.24 26.02
N LEU A 320 -6.46 -11.40 24.98
CA LEU A 320 -7.90 -11.66 25.05
C LEU A 320 -8.26 -13.13 24.83
N ASP A 321 -7.32 -14.00 24.42
CA ASP A 321 -7.59 -15.40 24.08
C ASP A 321 -8.26 -16.20 25.21
N SER A 322 -8.02 -15.81 26.47
CA SER A 322 -8.65 -16.42 27.65
C SER A 322 -10.06 -15.92 27.95
N ASP A 323 -10.52 -14.84 27.30
CA ASP A 323 -11.83 -14.22 27.52
C ASP A 323 -12.57 -13.98 26.19
N TYR A 324 -13.28 -15.02 25.75
CA TYR A 324 -14.07 -14.99 24.52
C TYR A 324 -15.11 -13.86 24.46
N LYS A 325 -15.66 -13.42 25.60
CA LYS A 325 -16.65 -12.33 25.62
C LYS A 325 -15.97 -11.00 25.31
N LEU A 326 -14.85 -10.72 25.97
CA LEU A 326 -14.06 -9.51 25.69
C LEU A 326 -13.48 -9.53 24.28
N ALA A 327 -12.98 -10.69 23.80
CA ALA A 327 -12.51 -10.83 22.44
C ALA A 327 -13.64 -10.52 21.42
N SER A 328 -14.84 -11.05 21.64
CA SER A 328 -16.01 -10.75 20.80
C SER A 328 -16.39 -9.28 20.84
N GLU A 329 -16.38 -8.66 22.03
CA GLU A 329 -16.65 -7.23 22.19
C GLU A 329 -15.64 -6.37 21.43
N VAL A 330 -14.34 -6.66 21.56
CA VAL A 330 -13.27 -5.95 20.86
C VAL A 330 -13.44 -6.04 19.34
N VAL A 331 -13.78 -7.22 18.82
CA VAL A 331 -14.08 -7.40 17.39
C VAL A 331 -15.28 -6.55 16.97
N GLN A 332 -16.33 -6.48 17.79
CA GLN A 332 -17.49 -5.62 17.51
C GLN A 332 -17.11 -4.14 17.51
N LEU A 333 -16.39 -3.66 18.53
CA LEU A 333 -15.92 -2.26 18.63
C LEU A 333 -15.06 -1.88 17.42
N LEU A 334 -14.10 -2.73 17.07
CA LEU A 334 -13.24 -2.54 15.90
C LEU A 334 -14.07 -2.47 14.61
N THR A 335 -15.05 -3.36 14.46
CA THR A 335 -15.95 -3.39 13.29
C THR A 335 -16.75 -2.09 13.17
N GLN A 336 -17.27 -1.56 14.27
CA GLN A 336 -17.99 -0.28 14.26
C GLN A 336 -17.08 0.88 13.80
N ILE A 337 -15.86 0.96 14.34
CA ILE A 337 -14.91 2.01 13.96
C ILE A 337 -14.52 1.90 12.48
N ILE A 338 -14.25 0.70 11.98
CA ILE A 338 -13.81 0.52 10.60
C ILE A 338 -14.93 0.85 9.60
N LEU A 339 -16.16 0.42 9.88
CA LEU A 339 -17.27 0.59 8.95
C LEU A 339 -17.89 1.99 8.99
N LYS A 340 -17.81 2.69 10.12
CA LYS A 340 -18.56 3.94 10.37
C LYS A 340 -17.66 5.11 10.79
N GLY A 341 -16.43 4.86 11.20
CA GLY A 341 -15.52 5.89 11.73
C GLY A 341 -15.15 6.97 10.71
N ARG A 342 -15.08 6.65 9.42
CA ARG A 342 -14.70 7.59 8.35
C ARG A 342 -15.52 8.88 8.35
N GLN A 343 -16.85 8.79 8.40
CA GLN A 343 -17.72 9.98 8.36
C GLN A 343 -17.57 10.82 9.63
N ALA A 344 -17.38 10.15 10.78
CA ALA A 344 -17.10 10.78 12.06
C ALA A 344 -15.64 11.25 12.20
N GLY A 345 -14.75 10.99 11.23
CA GLY A 345 -13.34 11.38 11.28
C GLY A 345 -12.51 10.62 12.32
N ILE A 346 -12.88 9.37 12.60
CA ILE A 346 -12.16 8.46 13.50
C ILE A 346 -11.50 7.37 12.65
N PHE A 347 -10.17 7.29 12.72
CA PHE A 347 -9.36 6.41 11.88
C PHE A 347 -8.53 5.46 12.72
N MET A 348 -8.33 4.24 12.21
CA MET A 348 -7.63 3.15 12.90
C MET A 348 -6.32 2.87 12.18
N ILE A 349 -5.22 2.76 12.92
CA ILE A 349 -3.90 2.36 12.42
C ILE A 349 -3.50 1.09 13.19
N LEU A 350 -3.48 -0.05 12.49
CA LEU A 350 -3.11 -1.32 13.09
C LEU A 350 -1.75 -1.79 12.59
N GLY A 351 -0.80 -1.92 13.50
CA GLY A 351 0.48 -2.59 13.30
C GLY A 351 0.35 -4.10 13.55
N LEU A 352 0.94 -4.90 12.67
CA LEU A 352 1.00 -6.36 12.75
C LEU A 352 2.39 -6.84 12.33
N GLN A 353 2.88 -7.93 12.90
CA GLN A 353 4.02 -8.65 12.32
C GLN A 353 3.60 -9.51 11.12
N ARG A 354 2.48 -10.21 11.25
CA ARG A 354 1.85 -11.01 10.19
C ARG A 354 0.36 -10.66 10.11
N PRO A 355 -0.19 -10.33 8.93
CA PRO A 355 -1.59 -9.97 8.77
C PRO A 355 -2.48 -11.21 8.61
N ASP A 356 -2.42 -12.11 9.59
CA ASP A 356 -3.17 -13.37 9.60
C ASP A 356 -4.68 -13.14 9.84
N GLY A 357 -5.50 -14.02 9.27
CA GLY A 357 -6.95 -14.05 9.46
C GLY A 357 -7.37 -14.33 10.90
N GLU A 358 -6.50 -14.99 11.66
CA GLU A 358 -6.69 -15.25 13.10
C GLU A 358 -6.76 -13.95 13.92
N PHE A 359 -5.97 -12.93 13.58
CA PHE A 359 -5.92 -11.67 14.32
C PHE A 359 -6.88 -10.62 13.77
N ILE A 360 -7.14 -10.63 12.46
CA ILE A 360 -8.10 -9.74 11.81
C ILE A 360 -8.87 -10.52 10.75
N LYS A 361 -10.19 -10.59 10.91
CA LYS A 361 -11.08 -11.23 9.93
C LYS A 361 -10.87 -10.66 8.54
N THR A 362 -10.82 -11.54 7.53
CA THR A 362 -10.57 -11.17 6.12
C THR A 362 -11.49 -10.05 5.63
N ALA A 363 -12.79 -10.14 5.88
CA ALA A 363 -13.75 -9.10 5.48
C ALA A 363 -13.44 -7.74 6.12
N LEU A 364 -12.98 -7.73 7.37
CA LEU A 364 -12.62 -6.50 8.06
C LEU A 364 -11.28 -5.93 7.57
N ARG A 365 -10.32 -6.82 7.30
CA ARG A 365 -9.04 -6.48 6.66
C ARG A 365 -9.25 -5.82 5.29
N ASP A 366 -10.30 -6.23 4.57
CA ASP A 366 -10.66 -5.66 3.29
C ASP A 366 -11.16 -4.21 3.35
N ASN A 367 -11.63 -3.78 4.52
CA ASN A 367 -12.00 -2.39 4.79
C ASN A 367 -10.82 -1.48 5.18
N PHE A 368 -9.64 -2.04 5.47
CA PHE A 368 -8.41 -1.25 5.55
C PHE A 368 -7.93 -0.88 4.15
N MET A 369 -8.36 0.29 3.69
CA MET A 369 -8.13 0.75 2.33
C MET A 369 -6.68 1.12 2.06
N LYS A 370 -5.93 1.56 3.07
CA LYS A 370 -4.48 1.73 2.97
C LYS A 370 -3.76 0.57 3.61
N ARG A 371 -2.81 -0.03 2.88
CA ARG A 371 -2.00 -1.14 3.36
C ARG A 371 -0.54 -0.88 3.09
N LEU A 372 0.29 -1.12 4.09
CA LEU A 372 1.71 -0.81 4.06
C LEU A 372 2.50 -1.94 4.70
N SER A 373 3.65 -2.27 4.14
CA SER A 373 4.61 -3.20 4.74
C SER A 373 5.98 -2.57 4.86
N VAL A 374 6.71 -2.89 5.93
CA VAL A 374 8.13 -2.57 6.09
C VAL A 374 8.92 -3.79 6.54
N GLY A 375 10.16 -3.89 6.06
CA GLY A 375 10.93 -5.11 6.14
C GLY A 375 10.47 -6.16 5.12
N VAL A 376 11.11 -7.33 5.17
CA VAL A 376 10.78 -8.47 4.33
C VAL A 376 9.68 -9.28 5.01
N LEU A 377 8.59 -9.53 4.28
CA LEU A 377 7.58 -10.51 4.65
C LEU A 377 7.77 -11.80 3.84
N GLU A 378 7.22 -12.90 4.32
CA GLU A 378 7.06 -14.11 3.52
C GLU A 378 6.02 -13.87 2.38
N ASP A 379 6.12 -14.62 1.29
CA ASP A 379 5.21 -14.51 0.12
C ASP A 379 3.72 -14.62 0.50
N THR A 380 3.42 -15.50 1.46
CA THR A 380 2.07 -15.66 2.03
C THR A 380 1.63 -14.40 2.77
N GLY A 381 2.52 -13.78 3.54
CA GLY A 381 2.27 -12.52 4.24
C GLY A 381 2.00 -11.36 3.30
N TYR A 382 2.71 -11.26 2.17
CA TYR A 382 2.41 -10.26 1.14
C TYR A 382 1.05 -10.48 0.48
N THR A 383 0.68 -11.74 0.23
CA THR A 383 -0.63 -12.09 -0.36
C THR A 383 -1.75 -11.78 0.61
N MET A 384 -1.59 -12.11 1.90
CA MET A 384 -2.55 -11.77 2.96
C MET A 384 -2.70 -10.26 3.11
N LEU A 385 -1.61 -9.50 3.06
CA LEU A 385 -1.66 -8.05 3.19
C LEU A 385 -2.30 -7.40 1.96
N TYR A 386 -1.80 -7.66 0.76
CA TYR A 386 -2.15 -6.89 -0.44
C TYR A 386 -3.23 -7.52 -1.32
N GLY A 387 -3.68 -8.73 -0.99
CA GLY A 387 -4.71 -9.47 -1.71
C GLY A 387 -4.27 -9.97 -3.10
N ASP A 388 -5.23 -10.58 -3.81
CA ASP A 388 -4.98 -11.29 -5.06
C ASP A 388 -4.46 -10.42 -6.21
N ALA A 389 -4.72 -9.12 -6.18
CA ALA A 389 -4.20 -8.16 -7.16
C ALA A 389 -2.66 -8.16 -7.24
N ASN A 390 -2.00 -8.67 -6.19
CA ASN A 390 -0.55 -8.69 -6.03
C ASN A 390 0.08 -10.07 -6.14
N ARG A 391 -0.71 -11.11 -6.45
CA ARG A 391 -0.21 -12.50 -6.54
C ARG A 391 0.92 -12.71 -7.55
N ASN A 392 0.95 -11.89 -8.60
CA ASN A 392 1.98 -11.93 -9.64
C ASN A 392 3.02 -10.80 -9.52
N LYS A 393 2.98 -10.01 -8.42
CA LYS A 393 3.99 -8.97 -8.19
C LYS A 393 5.27 -9.64 -7.70
N ASN A 394 6.40 -9.21 -8.24
CA ASN A 394 7.69 -9.64 -7.75
C ASN A 394 8.09 -8.77 -6.54
N PHE A 395 7.92 -9.30 -5.32
CA PHE A 395 8.41 -8.63 -4.13
C PHE A 395 9.91 -8.87 -4.00
N LYS A 396 10.71 -7.89 -4.43
CA LYS A 396 12.17 -7.94 -4.33
C LYS A 396 12.60 -7.89 -2.86
N ASN A 397 13.54 -8.75 -2.49
CA ASN A 397 14.27 -8.69 -1.23
C ASN A 397 15.61 -8.00 -1.48
N VAL A 398 15.68 -6.73 -1.10
CA VAL A 398 16.86 -5.88 -1.30
C VAL A 398 17.23 -5.32 0.06
N ASP A 399 18.27 -5.87 0.66
CA ASP A 399 18.80 -5.38 1.93
C ASP A 399 19.76 -4.20 1.73
N GLU A 400 20.33 -4.07 0.52
CA GLU A 400 21.29 -3.01 0.17
C GLU A 400 20.89 -2.25 -1.10
N VAL A 401 20.87 -0.92 -1.02
CA VAL A 401 20.68 -0.03 -2.18
C VAL A 401 21.95 0.80 -2.32
N ASN A 402 22.60 0.74 -3.48
CA ASN A 402 23.89 1.42 -3.73
C ASN A 402 25.03 1.05 -2.75
N GLY A 403 25.01 -0.17 -2.19
CA GLY A 403 26.04 -0.65 -1.25
C GLY A 403 25.81 -0.23 0.21
N GLU A 404 24.67 0.39 0.52
CA GLU A 404 24.28 0.73 1.89
C GLU A 404 23.07 -0.10 2.32
N LYS A 405 23.12 -0.65 3.54
CA LYS A 405 22.01 -1.41 4.13
C LYS A 405 20.81 -0.49 4.41
N VAL A 406 19.70 -0.70 3.70
CA VAL A 406 18.52 0.17 3.81
C VAL A 406 17.50 -0.41 4.80
N LYS A 407 17.36 0.24 5.95
CA LYS A 407 16.25 -0.02 6.88
C LYS A 407 14.98 0.70 6.46
N GLY A 408 13.84 0.07 6.72
CA GLY A 408 12.52 0.66 6.50
C GLY A 408 12.06 0.67 5.04
N ARG A 409 12.62 -0.21 4.20
CA ARG A 409 12.09 -0.52 2.88
C ARG A 409 10.91 -1.49 3.01
N GLY A 410 9.93 -1.37 2.14
CA GLY A 410 8.87 -2.35 1.97
C GLY A 410 7.95 -1.96 0.83
N TYR A 411 6.64 -2.06 1.03
CA TYR A 411 5.66 -1.82 -0.02
C TYR A 411 4.46 -1.03 0.50
N ILE A 412 3.68 -0.45 -0.40
CA ILE A 412 2.44 0.25 -0.06
C ILE A 412 1.43 0.08 -1.19
N ALA A 413 0.17 -0.19 -0.84
CA ALA A 413 -0.92 -0.30 -1.80
C ALA A 413 -2.20 0.26 -1.20
N ASN A 414 -3.11 0.65 -2.08
CA ASN A 414 -4.51 0.76 -1.71
C ASN A 414 -5.21 -0.59 -1.95
N GLY A 415 -6.32 -0.83 -1.26
CA GLY A 415 -7.16 -2.02 -1.46
C GLY A 415 -7.44 -2.28 -2.95
N GLY A 416 -7.16 -3.49 -3.41
CA GLY A 416 -7.36 -3.91 -4.81
C GLY A 416 -6.34 -3.37 -5.83
N GLN A 417 -5.36 -2.56 -5.42
CA GLN A 417 -4.32 -2.04 -6.31
C GLN A 417 -3.02 -2.83 -6.19
N THR A 418 -2.16 -2.72 -7.22
CA THR A 418 -0.81 -3.26 -7.17
C THR A 418 0.01 -2.45 -6.17
N ALA A 419 0.67 -3.14 -5.24
CA ALA A 419 1.60 -2.54 -4.29
C ALA A 419 2.76 -1.91 -5.06
N GLY A 420 3.24 -0.76 -4.61
CA GLY A 420 4.49 -0.15 -5.05
C GLY A 420 5.54 -0.25 -3.98
N GLU A 421 6.81 -0.17 -4.35
CA GLU A 421 7.91 -0.04 -3.41
C GLU A 421 7.74 1.22 -2.55
N PHE A 422 7.99 1.03 -1.26
CA PHE A 422 7.87 2.05 -0.25
C PHE A 422 9.18 2.13 0.53
N PHE A 423 9.60 3.34 0.83
CA PHE A 423 10.69 3.62 1.75
C PHE A 423 10.15 4.53 2.84
N SER A 424 10.10 4.02 4.07
CA SER A 424 9.81 4.84 5.24
C SER A 424 10.72 6.06 5.26
N PRO A 425 10.25 7.23 5.71
CA PRO A 425 11.09 8.38 5.97
C PRO A 425 12.42 8.01 6.68
N TYR A 426 13.45 8.81 6.44
CA TYR A 426 14.73 8.65 7.10
C TYR A 426 14.74 9.41 8.41
N VAL A 427 15.04 8.68 9.48
CA VAL A 427 15.25 9.21 10.84
C VAL A 427 16.74 9.19 11.14
N PRO A 428 17.38 10.36 11.32
CA PRO A 428 18.81 10.44 11.52
C PRO A 428 19.20 10.19 12.99
N PHE A 429 18.96 8.96 13.47
CA PHE A 429 19.37 8.55 14.82
C PHE A 429 20.88 8.72 15.04
N ASP A 430 21.69 8.54 13.99
CA ASP A 430 23.13 8.78 13.96
C ASP A 430 23.53 10.25 14.18
N LYS A 431 22.59 11.18 13.98
CA LYS A 431 22.77 12.62 14.18
C LYS A 431 22.08 13.13 15.45
N GLY A 432 21.71 12.22 16.36
CA GLY A 432 21.10 12.55 17.64
C GLY A 432 19.61 12.88 17.57
N PHE A 433 18.89 12.46 16.51
CA PHE A 433 17.44 12.59 16.50
C PHE A 433 16.80 11.70 17.56
N ASP A 434 15.94 12.29 18.39
CA ASP A 434 15.18 11.60 19.42
C ASP A 434 13.69 11.93 19.28
N PHE A 435 12.84 10.90 19.26
CA PHE A 435 11.39 11.10 19.11
C PHE A 435 10.77 11.77 20.32
N LEU A 436 11.21 11.43 21.54
CA LEU A 436 10.65 11.99 22.76
C LEU A 436 10.88 13.50 22.79
N GLU A 437 12.08 13.97 22.43
CA GLU A 437 12.38 15.40 22.31
C GLU A 437 11.49 16.10 21.26
N GLU A 438 11.26 15.48 20.10
CA GLU A 438 10.38 16.04 19.07
C GLU A 438 8.91 16.10 19.51
N PHE A 439 8.44 15.10 20.25
CA PHE A 439 7.10 15.08 20.82
C PHE A 439 6.92 16.11 21.96
N GLU A 440 7.95 16.36 22.77
CA GLU A 440 7.91 17.38 23.83
C GLU A 440 7.82 18.82 23.30
N LYS A 441 8.23 19.06 22.04
CA LYS A 441 8.05 20.36 21.37
C LYS A 441 6.60 20.65 21.00
N LEU A 442 5.73 19.64 20.98
CA LEU A 442 4.32 19.80 20.65
C LEU A 442 3.49 20.20 21.88
N PRO A 443 2.44 21.03 21.69
CA PRO A 443 1.52 21.33 22.78
C PRO A 443 0.77 20.08 23.24
N VAL A 444 0.27 20.10 24.47
CA VAL A 444 -0.62 19.04 24.99
C VAL A 444 -1.82 18.89 24.04
N LEU A 445 -2.12 17.67 23.61
CA LEU A 445 -3.30 17.42 22.81
C LEU A 445 -4.55 17.79 23.63
N PRO A 446 -5.47 18.62 23.10
CA PRO A 446 -6.70 18.92 23.80
C PRO A 446 -7.57 17.67 23.90
N ASP A 447 -8.52 17.67 24.84
CA ASP A 447 -9.56 16.66 24.86
C ASP A 447 -10.57 16.92 23.74
N ASP A 448 -11.07 15.84 23.14
CA ASP A 448 -12.00 15.86 22.02
C ASP A 448 -13.43 15.92 22.54
N GLU A 449 -13.80 17.07 23.11
CA GLU A 449 -15.12 17.29 23.69
C GLU A 449 -16.09 17.80 22.62
N VAL A 450 -17.04 16.94 22.22
CA VAL A 450 -18.18 17.36 21.41
C VAL A 450 -19.25 17.84 22.38
N SER A 451 -19.52 19.15 22.42
CA SER A 451 -20.50 19.74 23.34
C SER A 451 -21.93 19.27 23.00
N LEU A 452 -22.35 18.14 23.55
CA LEU A 452 -23.71 17.63 23.45
C LEU A 452 -24.42 17.73 24.81
N PRO A 453 -25.66 18.25 24.84
CA PRO A 453 -26.47 18.24 26.06
C PRO A 453 -27.13 16.87 26.21
N THR A 454 -26.41 15.84 26.66
CA THR A 454 -27.07 14.60 27.11
C THR A 454 -26.21 13.81 28.10
N GLU A 455 -26.74 13.60 29.31
CA GLU A 455 -26.26 12.62 30.31
C GLU A 455 -26.67 11.21 29.85
N GLN A 456 -26.02 10.65 28.83
CA GLN A 456 -26.23 9.25 28.45
C GLN A 456 -25.07 8.39 28.91
N THR A 457 -25.40 7.17 29.31
CA THR A 457 -24.40 6.19 29.73
C THR A 457 -23.63 5.66 28.52
N GLN A 458 -22.40 5.20 28.75
CA GLN A 458 -21.56 4.63 27.69
C GLN A 458 -22.21 3.42 27.01
N GLU A 459 -22.97 2.62 27.75
CA GLU A 459 -23.72 1.47 27.23
C GLU A 459 -24.78 1.88 26.20
N GLU A 460 -25.49 2.98 26.43
CA GLU A 460 -26.47 3.52 25.47
C GLU A 460 -25.80 3.93 24.16
N LEU A 461 -24.67 4.62 24.24
CA LEU A 461 -23.89 5.03 23.06
C LEU A 461 -23.38 3.81 22.29
N LEU A 462 -22.83 2.81 22.97
CA LEU A 462 -22.38 1.56 22.36
C LEU A 462 -23.52 0.81 21.66
N SER A 463 -24.73 0.84 22.21
CA SER A 463 -25.91 0.25 21.58
C SER A 463 -26.33 1.01 20.32
N GLU A 464 -26.32 2.35 20.34
CA GLU A 464 -26.64 3.19 19.19
C GLU A 464 -25.63 3.05 18.05
N ALA A 465 -24.36 2.85 18.37
CA ALA A 465 -23.31 2.65 17.37
C ALA A 465 -23.65 1.55 16.35
N LYS A 466 -24.32 0.48 16.80
CA LYS A 466 -24.77 -0.64 15.95
C LYS A 466 -25.79 -0.22 14.89
N HIS A 467 -26.56 0.83 15.15
CA HIS A 467 -27.63 1.33 14.27
C HIS A 467 -27.22 2.52 13.41
N LEU A 468 -26.01 3.05 13.59
CA LEU A 468 -25.47 4.10 12.72
C LEU A 468 -25.35 3.60 11.27
N PRO A 469 -25.43 4.48 10.26
CA PRO A 469 -25.25 4.08 8.87
C PRO A 469 -23.81 3.59 8.62
N VAL A 470 -23.67 2.54 7.82
CA VAL A 470 -22.36 2.09 7.29
C VAL A 470 -21.89 3.10 6.23
N ASP A 471 -20.58 3.32 6.14
CA ASP A 471 -20.05 4.20 5.10
C ASP A 471 -20.31 3.61 3.70
N PRO A 472 -20.80 4.40 2.73
CA PRO A 472 -21.04 3.95 1.36
C PRO A 472 -19.84 3.28 0.67
N ILE A 473 -18.60 3.59 1.07
CA ILE A 473 -17.40 2.90 0.56
C ILE A 473 -17.41 1.41 0.90
N PHE A 474 -18.06 1.02 1.99
CA PHE A 474 -18.11 -0.36 2.48
C PHE A 474 -19.46 -1.05 2.21
N GLU A 475 -20.49 -0.33 1.74
CA GLU A 475 -21.84 -0.86 1.47
C GLU A 475 -21.88 -2.01 0.45
N GLU A 476 -20.93 -2.08 -0.49
CA GLU A 476 -20.88 -3.19 -1.46
C GLU A 476 -20.40 -4.52 -0.86
N GLN A 477 -19.70 -4.50 0.29
CA GLN A 477 -19.05 -5.68 0.87
C GLN A 477 -19.92 -6.40 1.92
N GLU A 478 -20.87 -5.72 2.57
CA GLU A 478 -21.76 -6.32 3.58
C GLU A 478 -22.83 -7.26 3.01
N ARG A 479 -22.98 -7.37 1.69
CA ARG A 479 -24.01 -8.25 1.09
C ARG A 479 -23.66 -9.74 1.09
N THR A 480 -22.68 -10.19 1.89
CA THR A 480 -22.41 -11.62 2.08
C THR A 480 -23.24 -12.17 3.25
N ILE A 481 -24.57 -12.05 3.14
CA ILE A 481 -25.50 -12.70 4.07
C ILE A 481 -25.41 -14.21 3.86
N TRP A 482 -25.04 -14.96 4.89
CA TRP A 482 -25.06 -16.41 4.85
C TRP A 482 -26.42 -16.92 5.30
N TYR A 483 -27.01 -17.79 4.49
CA TYR A 483 -28.17 -18.56 4.91
C TYR A 483 -27.71 -19.93 5.41
N VAL A 484 -28.50 -20.55 6.27
CA VAL A 484 -28.26 -21.92 6.77
C VAL A 484 -28.02 -22.90 5.60
N ASP A 485 -28.70 -22.71 4.47
CA ASP A 485 -28.52 -23.49 3.23
C ASP A 485 -27.09 -23.38 2.66
N ASN A 486 -26.51 -22.17 2.69
CA ASN A 486 -25.19 -21.91 2.14
C ASN A 486 -24.10 -22.48 3.07
N LEU A 487 -24.29 -22.33 4.38
CA LEU A 487 -23.37 -22.85 5.39
C LEU A 487 -23.36 -24.39 5.41
N ALA A 488 -24.54 -25.01 5.32
CA ALA A 488 -24.67 -26.47 5.26
C ALA A 488 -23.90 -27.08 4.08
N LYS A 489 -23.98 -26.44 2.90
CA LYS A 489 -23.19 -26.85 1.71
C LYS A 489 -21.69 -26.72 1.93
N GLN A 490 -21.22 -25.64 2.56
CA GLN A 490 -19.80 -25.42 2.82
C GLN A 490 -19.23 -26.47 3.81
N LEU A 491 -19.98 -26.78 4.87
CA LEU A 491 -19.59 -27.75 5.88
C LEU A 491 -19.79 -29.21 5.45
N ASN A 492 -20.32 -29.44 4.25
CA ASN A 492 -20.77 -30.76 3.79
C ASN A 492 -21.70 -31.46 4.80
N LYS A 493 -22.62 -30.69 5.41
CA LYS A 493 -23.62 -31.16 6.39
C LYS A 493 -25.04 -30.97 5.85
N SER A 494 -26.00 -31.65 6.46
CA SER A 494 -27.42 -31.42 6.13
C SER A 494 -27.93 -30.13 6.78
N PHE A 495 -28.88 -29.46 6.11
CA PHE A 495 -29.58 -28.29 6.66
C PHE A 495 -30.11 -28.54 8.08
N LYS A 496 -30.67 -29.73 8.31
CA LYS A 496 -31.23 -30.13 9.61
C LYS A 496 -30.17 -30.19 10.72
N GLN A 497 -28.94 -30.61 10.41
CA GLN A 497 -27.86 -30.64 11.39
C GLN A 497 -27.40 -29.24 11.78
N VAL A 498 -27.24 -28.34 10.81
CA VAL A 498 -26.86 -26.94 11.09
C VAL A 498 -27.96 -26.23 11.87
N LYS A 499 -29.22 -26.47 11.50
CA LYS A 499 -30.37 -25.93 12.23
C LYS A 499 -30.49 -26.48 13.66
N ASP A 500 -30.23 -27.77 13.90
CA ASP A 500 -30.24 -28.35 15.25
C ASP A 500 -29.19 -27.71 16.17
N VAL A 501 -28.01 -27.35 15.64
CA VAL A 501 -26.98 -26.61 16.39
C VAL A 501 -27.47 -25.21 16.74
N ILE A 502 -28.02 -24.47 15.77
CA ILE A 502 -28.59 -23.13 15.97
C ILE A 502 -29.70 -23.18 17.03
N ASP A 503 -30.65 -24.12 16.90
CA ASP A 503 -31.77 -24.26 17.82
C ASP A 503 -31.28 -24.59 19.24
N ARG A 504 -30.22 -25.40 19.41
CA ARG A 504 -29.61 -25.69 20.73
C ARG A 504 -28.91 -24.49 21.36
N ILE A 505 -28.28 -23.64 20.54
CA ILE A 505 -27.65 -22.39 21.01
C ILE A 505 -28.74 -21.43 21.52
N GLU A 506 -29.85 -21.29 20.76
CA GLU A 506 -30.98 -20.44 21.16
C GLU A 506 -31.69 -20.99 22.41
N GLN A 507 -31.91 -22.31 22.49
CA GLN A 507 -32.54 -22.98 23.64
C GLN A 507 -31.69 -22.89 24.91
N GLY A 508 -30.36 -22.90 24.77
CA GLY A 508 -29.42 -22.70 25.87
C GLY A 508 -29.29 -21.23 26.31
N ALA A 509 -30.04 -20.32 25.68
CA ALA A 509 -29.97 -18.87 25.90
C ALA A 509 -28.54 -18.29 25.73
N TYR A 510 -27.70 -18.93 24.91
CA TYR A 510 -26.33 -18.51 24.67
C TYR A 510 -26.24 -17.37 23.64
N TYR A 511 -27.07 -17.43 22.60
CA TYR A 511 -27.12 -16.44 21.52
C TYR A 511 -28.48 -16.50 20.80
N GLN A 512 -28.99 -15.37 20.30
CA GLN A 512 -30.19 -15.31 19.44
C GLN A 512 -29.81 -14.85 18.04
N PHE A 513 -30.23 -15.59 17.01
CA PHE A 513 -29.89 -15.29 15.63
C PHE A 513 -30.94 -14.38 14.98
N GLU A 514 -30.50 -13.50 14.09
CA GLU A 514 -31.40 -12.64 13.32
C GLU A 514 -32.18 -13.43 12.26
N ARG A 515 -33.42 -13.01 11.98
CA ARG A 515 -34.31 -13.67 11.02
C ARG A 515 -34.87 -12.68 10.02
N GLU A 516 -34.69 -12.98 8.73
CA GLU A 516 -35.40 -12.31 7.64
C GLU A 516 -36.55 -13.22 7.18
N GLY A 517 -37.77 -12.87 7.61
CA GLY A 517 -38.94 -13.72 7.40
C GLY A 517 -38.78 -15.09 8.07
N ASN A 518 -38.84 -16.17 7.29
CA ASN A 518 -38.73 -17.55 7.79
C ASN A 518 -37.29 -18.12 7.76
N LYS A 519 -36.29 -17.31 7.37
CA LYS A 519 -34.90 -17.76 7.25
C LYS A 519 -34.04 -17.14 8.33
N VAL A 520 -33.22 -17.99 8.97
CA VAL A 520 -32.15 -17.53 9.86
C VAL A 520 -31.06 -16.92 8.98
N VAL A 521 -30.71 -15.68 9.29
CA VAL A 521 -29.63 -14.93 8.66
C VAL A 521 -28.41 -15.10 9.54
N LEU A 522 -27.34 -15.62 8.94
CA LEU A 522 -26.07 -15.83 9.61
C LEU A 522 -25.08 -14.74 9.17
N LYS A 523 -24.64 -13.94 10.13
CA LYS A 523 -23.47 -13.07 9.99
C LYS A 523 -22.20 -13.94 9.93
N GLU A 524 -21.11 -13.38 9.40
CA GLU A 524 -19.88 -14.15 9.20
C GLU A 524 -19.32 -14.73 10.51
N PHE A 525 -19.41 -13.99 11.64
CA PHE A 525 -19.07 -14.51 12.96
C PHE A 525 -19.96 -15.66 13.44
N GLU A 526 -21.27 -15.57 13.22
CA GLU A 526 -22.22 -16.62 13.62
C GLU A 526 -21.94 -17.92 12.85
N LYS A 527 -21.55 -17.78 11.58
CA LYS A 527 -20.99 -18.88 10.79
C LYS A 527 -19.73 -19.46 11.44
N ASP A 528 -18.75 -18.64 11.81
CA ASP A 528 -17.49 -19.11 12.40
C ASP A 528 -17.73 -19.92 13.69
N VAL A 529 -18.63 -19.46 14.55
CA VAL A 529 -19.01 -20.18 15.79
C VAL A 529 -19.63 -21.54 15.47
N ILE A 530 -20.53 -21.59 14.49
CA ILE A 530 -21.15 -22.85 14.07
C ILE A 530 -20.09 -23.80 13.49
N VAL A 531 -19.17 -23.29 12.67
CA VAL A 531 -18.04 -24.08 12.13
C VAL A 531 -17.19 -24.65 13.26
N ALA A 532 -16.79 -23.83 14.24
CA ALA A 532 -15.99 -24.27 15.38
C ALA A 532 -16.68 -25.37 16.20
N ILE A 533 -18.01 -25.30 16.39
CA ILE A 533 -18.79 -26.35 17.07
C ILE A 533 -18.72 -27.68 16.28
N PHE A 534 -18.81 -27.63 14.95
CA PHE A 534 -18.70 -28.83 14.12
C PHE A 534 -17.29 -29.41 14.14
N GLU A 535 -16.24 -28.58 14.06
CA GLU A 535 -14.85 -29.02 14.10
C GLU A 535 -14.49 -29.64 15.46
N GLU A 536 -14.87 -28.98 16.56
CA GLU A 536 -14.58 -29.47 17.91
C GLU A 536 -15.34 -30.77 18.21
N LYS A 537 -16.57 -30.92 17.68
CA LYS A 537 -17.29 -32.17 17.74
C LYS A 537 -16.59 -33.30 16.97
N GLU A 538 -16.08 -33.02 15.77
CA GLU A 538 -15.36 -34.02 14.97
C GLU A 538 -14.05 -34.45 15.64
N LYS A 539 -13.41 -33.51 16.35
CA LYS A 539 -12.16 -33.75 17.07
C LYS A 539 -12.35 -34.53 18.38
N THR A 540 -13.38 -34.23 19.16
CA THR A 540 -13.59 -34.79 20.51
C THR A 540 -14.56 -35.97 20.53
N GLY A 541 -15.46 -36.08 19.54
CA GLY A 541 -16.54 -37.06 19.49
C GLY A 541 -17.70 -36.77 20.47
N GLU A 542 -17.67 -35.64 21.16
CA GLU A 542 -18.64 -35.28 22.21
C GLU A 542 -20.04 -34.92 21.65
N ARG A 543 -21.04 -34.84 22.54
CA ARG A 543 -22.39 -34.43 22.13
C ARG A 543 -22.39 -32.93 21.79
N TYR A 544 -23.24 -32.50 20.86
CA TYR A 544 -23.32 -31.07 20.49
C TYR A 544 -23.59 -30.18 21.70
N GLN A 545 -24.40 -30.66 22.65
CA GLN A 545 -24.75 -29.92 23.85
C GLN A 545 -23.54 -29.70 24.77
N GLU A 546 -22.66 -30.69 24.90
CA GLU A 546 -21.42 -30.62 25.69
C GLU A 546 -20.39 -29.70 25.02
N VAL A 547 -20.26 -29.79 23.70
CA VAL A 547 -19.36 -28.93 22.91
C VAL A 547 -19.83 -27.46 22.96
N ILE A 548 -21.13 -27.21 22.76
CA ILE A 548 -21.72 -25.88 22.89
C ILE A 548 -21.51 -25.36 24.32
N GLN A 549 -21.81 -26.17 25.33
CA GLN A 549 -21.61 -25.79 26.73
C GLN A 549 -20.14 -25.46 27.01
N LYS A 550 -19.17 -26.25 26.52
CA LYS A 550 -17.74 -25.92 26.66
C LYS A 550 -17.36 -24.61 25.98
N ILE A 551 -17.80 -24.41 24.75
CA ILE A 551 -17.50 -23.20 23.96
C ILE A 551 -18.10 -21.95 24.61
N PHE A 552 -19.27 -22.05 25.26
CA PHE A 552 -19.97 -20.90 25.84
C PHE A 552 -19.81 -20.75 27.38
N GLU A 553 -19.53 -21.80 28.15
CA GLU A 553 -19.38 -21.77 29.62
C GLU A 553 -17.93 -21.74 30.12
N GLN A 554 -16.92 -22.10 29.31
CA GLN A 554 -15.53 -21.78 29.67
C GLN A 554 -15.29 -20.26 29.80
N GLY A 555 -16.24 -19.42 29.35
CA GLY A 555 -16.30 -17.98 29.61
C GLY A 555 -17.14 -17.56 30.84
N LYS A 556 -17.51 -18.48 31.75
CA LYS A 556 -18.23 -18.19 33.01
C LYS A 556 -17.45 -18.54 34.28
N GLU A 557 -16.51 -19.48 34.27
CA GLU A 557 -15.73 -19.84 35.47
C GLU A 557 -14.61 -18.83 35.84
N VAL A 558 -14.49 -17.72 35.10
CA VAL A 558 -13.56 -16.61 35.41
C VAL A 558 -14.33 -15.28 35.61
N ALA A 559 -15.61 -15.33 35.95
CA ALA A 559 -16.40 -14.15 36.33
C ALA A 559 -16.28 -13.84 37.82
#